data_AF-A0A955R9S3-F1
#
_entry.id   AF-A0A955R9S3-F1
#
_cell.length_a   1.000
_cell.length_b   1.000
_cell.length_c   1.000
_cell.angle_alpha   90.00
_cell.angle_beta   90.00
_cell.angle_gamma   90.00
#
_symmetry.space_group_name_H-M   'P 1'
#
loop_
_entity.id
_entity.type
_entity.pdbx_description
1 polymer ?
#
loop_
_entity_poly.entity_id
_entity_poly.type
_entity_poly.pdbx_seq_one_letter_code
_entity_poly.pdbx_strand_id
1 'polypeptide(L)'
;MRVSKKMSWLLRHGANEVGLRMDDAGWASIEDVLRQLRLRRSVLDEVVEGNDKHRFEVVGSRIRASQGHSLAGTPVTVEGLERSWERVVGRTEPLIHGTNRAAAEVIRREGLLPMDRTHVHMASSADDKVGKRYRVQVLLRICPLRLAGAGLELFRSPNGVMLARRVPVEALLD
;
A
#
# COMPACT_ATOMS: atom_id res chain seq x y z
N MET A 1 -19.23 4.98 -0.93
CA MET A 1 -18.35 4.04 -1.69
C MET A 1 -17.76 4.59 -3.00
N ARG A 2 -18.54 5.20 -3.91
CA ARG A 2 -18.01 5.69 -5.21
C ARG A 2 -16.92 6.76 -5.07
N VAL A 3 -17.09 7.72 -4.16
CA VAL A 3 -16.12 8.79 -3.92
C VAL A 3 -14.79 8.25 -3.38
N SER A 4 -14.81 7.41 -2.34
CA SER A 4 -13.60 6.76 -1.80
C SER A 4 -12.82 5.98 -2.87
N LYS A 5 -13.50 5.32 -3.81
CA LYS A 5 -12.87 4.63 -4.93
C LYS A 5 -12.20 5.62 -5.90
N LYS A 6 -12.88 6.71 -6.27
CA LYS A 6 -12.32 7.77 -7.13
C LYS A 6 -11.11 8.43 -6.47
N MET A 7 -11.20 8.78 -5.19
CA MET A 7 -10.10 9.39 -4.45
C MET A 7 -8.92 8.43 -4.29
N SER A 8 -9.18 7.14 -4.04
CA SER A 8 -8.12 6.13 -4.04
C SER A 8 -7.45 5.99 -5.40
N TRP A 9 -8.21 6.02 -6.50
CA TRP A 9 -7.64 5.95 -7.84
C TRP A 9 -6.80 7.20 -8.15
N LEU A 10 -7.34 8.39 -7.88
CA LEU A 10 -6.65 9.67 -8.08
C LEU A 10 -5.31 9.70 -7.34
N LEU A 11 -5.34 9.38 -6.03
CA LEU A 11 -4.17 9.49 -5.17
C LEU A 11 -3.17 8.34 -5.32
N ARG A 12 -3.51 7.26 -6.04
CA ARG A 12 -2.63 6.09 -6.19
C ARG A 12 -2.17 5.83 -7.61
N HIS A 13 -2.94 6.26 -8.62
CA HIS A 13 -2.77 5.83 -10.02
C HIS A 13 -2.95 6.95 -11.03
N GLY A 14 -3.82 7.93 -10.75
CA GLY A 14 -4.31 8.87 -11.76
C GLY A 14 -3.76 10.30 -11.66
N ALA A 15 -2.83 10.58 -10.74
CA ALA A 15 -2.39 11.94 -10.47
C ALA A 15 -1.87 12.65 -11.72
N ASN A 16 -0.99 12.01 -12.50
CA ASN A 16 -0.45 12.57 -13.73
C ASN A 16 -1.51 12.69 -14.83
N GLU A 17 -2.40 11.69 -14.93
CA GLU A 17 -3.46 11.65 -15.94
C GLU A 17 -4.40 12.85 -15.85
N VAL A 18 -4.68 13.31 -14.64
CA VAL A 18 -5.55 14.48 -14.40
C VAL A 18 -4.79 15.77 -14.10
N GLY A 19 -3.45 15.75 -14.14
CA GLY A 19 -2.61 16.90 -13.82
C GLY A 19 -2.68 17.36 -12.35
N LEU A 20 -2.90 16.44 -11.42
CA LEU A 20 -2.83 16.73 -9.98
C LEU A 20 -1.36 16.91 -9.56
N ARG A 21 -1.03 18.06 -8.97
CA ARG A 21 0.28 18.29 -8.36
C ARG A 21 0.42 17.42 -7.11
N MET A 22 1.44 16.56 -7.12
CA MET A 22 1.73 15.61 -6.07
C MET A 22 3.25 15.47 -5.93
N ASP A 23 3.75 15.33 -4.71
CA ASP A 23 5.17 15.12 -4.46
C ASP A 23 5.59 13.64 -4.57
N ASP A 24 6.88 13.38 -4.41
CA ASP A 24 7.45 12.04 -4.56
C ASP A 24 7.03 11.05 -3.44
N ALA A 25 6.43 11.55 -2.36
CA ALA A 25 5.86 10.78 -1.25
C ALA A 25 4.32 10.68 -1.31
N GLY A 26 3.71 11.18 -2.39
CA GLY A 26 2.28 11.08 -2.67
C GLY A 26 1.42 12.20 -2.08
N TRP A 27 2.00 13.23 -1.47
CA TRP A 27 1.23 14.34 -0.92
C TRP A 27 0.74 15.28 -2.00
N ALA A 28 -0.55 15.62 -1.94
CA ALA A 28 -1.20 16.63 -2.74
C ALA A 28 -1.93 17.64 -1.85
N SER A 29 -2.18 18.84 -2.38
CA SER A 29 -3.06 19.81 -1.73
C SER A 29 -4.49 19.29 -1.67
N ILE A 30 -5.16 19.40 -0.53
CA ILE A 30 -6.59 19.09 -0.40
C ILE A 30 -7.40 19.95 -1.36
N GLU A 31 -7.04 21.22 -1.54
CA GLU A 31 -7.74 22.13 -2.46
C GLU A 31 -7.70 21.59 -3.90
N ASP A 32 -6.53 21.14 -4.35
CA ASP A 32 -6.37 20.60 -5.70
C ASP A 32 -7.15 19.30 -5.87
N VAL A 33 -7.14 18.41 -4.86
CA VAL A 33 -7.93 17.17 -4.87
C VAL A 33 -9.43 17.47 -4.93
N LEU A 34 -9.92 18.45 -4.15
CA LEU A 34 -11.33 18.87 -4.18
C LEU A 34 -11.71 19.43 -5.54
N ARG A 35 -10.85 20.26 -6.15
CA ARG A 35 -11.06 20.82 -7.50
C ARG A 35 -11.13 19.71 -8.54
N GLN A 36 -10.18 18.78 -8.53
CA GLN A 36 -10.10 17.68 -9.50
C GLN A 36 -11.29 16.73 -9.40
N LEU A 37 -11.75 16.43 -8.19
CA LEU A 37 -12.87 15.53 -7.97
C LEU A 37 -14.25 16.25 -7.99
N ARG A 38 -14.25 17.59 -8.08
CA ARG A 38 -15.44 18.45 -7.94
C ARG A 38 -16.22 18.15 -6.67
N LEU A 39 -15.50 18.09 -5.54
CA LEU A 39 -16.05 17.77 -4.23
C LEU A 39 -16.03 18.99 -3.30
N ARG A 40 -16.94 18.99 -2.32
CA ARG A 40 -16.88 19.89 -1.16
C ARG A 40 -15.97 19.27 -0.10
N ARG A 41 -15.37 20.13 0.74
CA ARG A 41 -14.50 19.70 1.84
C ARG A 41 -15.18 18.69 2.77
N SER A 42 -16.44 18.94 3.14
CA SER A 42 -17.22 18.03 4.00
C SER A 42 -17.31 16.60 3.43
N VAL A 43 -17.44 16.45 2.11
CA VAL A 43 -17.51 15.12 1.47
C VAL A 43 -16.16 14.41 1.54
N LEU A 44 -15.05 15.14 1.46
CA LEU A 44 -13.73 14.57 1.64
C LEU A 44 -13.54 14.11 3.09
N ASP A 45 -13.92 14.95 4.06
CA ASP A 45 -13.80 14.64 5.49
C ASP A 45 -14.62 13.40 5.86
N GLU A 46 -15.88 13.31 5.42
CA GLU A 46 -16.71 12.11 5.57
C GLU A 46 -16.05 10.85 4.99
N VAL A 47 -15.37 10.98 3.85
CA VAL A 47 -14.69 9.85 3.20
C VAL A 47 -13.41 9.44 3.93
N VAL A 48 -12.73 10.39 4.59
CA VAL A 48 -11.53 10.13 5.40
C VAL A 48 -11.92 9.53 6.74
N GLU A 49 -12.89 10.11 7.44
CA GLU A 49 -13.40 9.67 8.75
C GLU A 49 -14.13 8.33 8.65
N GLY A 50 -15.01 8.17 7.67
CA GLY A 50 -15.75 6.93 7.42
C GLY A 50 -14.92 5.82 6.77
N ASN A 51 -13.59 5.93 6.74
CA ASN A 51 -12.71 4.94 6.13
C ASN A 51 -12.18 3.93 7.16
N ASP A 52 -12.88 2.79 7.34
CA ASP A 52 -12.42 1.69 8.22
C ASP A 52 -11.03 1.12 7.90
N LYS A 53 -10.46 1.48 6.74
CA LYS A 53 -9.15 1.02 6.28
C LYS A 53 -8.08 2.10 6.39
N HIS A 54 -8.43 3.29 6.89
CA HIS A 54 -7.57 4.46 7.03
C HIS A 54 -6.71 4.69 5.77
N ARG A 55 -7.35 4.62 4.59
CA ARG A 55 -6.65 4.64 3.29
C ARG A 55 -5.93 5.95 2.98
N PHE A 56 -6.32 7.00 3.67
CA PHE A 56 -5.86 8.35 3.42
C PHE A 56 -5.23 8.91 4.68
N GLU A 57 -4.16 9.66 4.50
CA GLU A 57 -3.51 10.41 5.55
C GLU A 57 -3.71 11.89 5.24
N VAL A 58 -4.09 12.66 6.26
CA VAL A 58 -4.31 14.11 6.17
C VAL A 58 -3.40 14.80 7.19
N VAL A 59 -2.59 15.74 6.72
CA VAL A 59 -1.72 16.56 7.57
C VAL A 59 -1.86 18.02 7.14
N GLY A 60 -2.51 18.82 7.99
CA GLY A 60 -2.85 20.20 7.70
C GLY A 60 -3.72 20.31 6.44
N SER A 61 -3.22 21.01 5.42
CA SER A 61 -3.88 21.20 4.13
C SER A 61 -3.53 20.16 3.07
N ARG A 62 -2.78 19.11 3.43
CA ARG A 62 -2.31 18.08 2.48
C ARG A 62 -2.95 16.73 2.76
N ILE A 63 -3.11 15.95 1.69
CA ILE A 63 -3.65 14.59 1.71
C ILE A 63 -2.83 13.66 0.82
N ARG A 64 -2.73 12.39 1.20
CA ARG A 64 -2.21 11.31 0.36
C ARG A 64 -2.93 9.99 0.60
N ALA A 65 -2.68 9.00 -0.26
CA ALA A 65 -2.98 7.62 0.09
C ALA A 65 -1.87 7.04 1.00
N SER A 66 -2.24 6.26 2.02
CA SER A 66 -1.26 5.72 2.98
C SER A 66 -0.32 4.68 2.34
N GLN A 67 -0.77 4.01 1.29
CA GLN A 67 -0.03 2.99 0.53
C GLN A 67 -0.73 2.66 -0.80
N GLY A 68 -0.08 1.81 -1.60
CA GLY A 68 -0.71 1.15 -2.74
C GLY A 68 -0.66 1.94 -4.03
N HIS A 69 0.31 2.84 -4.13
CA HIS A 69 0.63 3.60 -5.33
C HIS A 69 1.17 2.70 -6.45
N SER A 70 1.03 3.16 -7.69
CA SER A 70 1.75 2.68 -8.85
C SER A 70 2.74 3.75 -9.32
N LEU A 71 3.89 3.35 -9.84
CA LEU A 71 4.81 4.30 -10.49
C LEU A 71 4.19 4.88 -11.76
N ALA A 72 3.47 4.05 -12.53
CA ALA A 72 2.70 4.52 -13.67
C ALA A 72 1.57 5.44 -13.19
N GLY A 73 1.48 6.62 -13.82
CA GLY A 73 0.41 7.58 -13.62
C GLY A 73 0.49 8.42 -12.33
N THR A 74 1.58 8.30 -11.56
CA THR A 74 1.83 9.18 -10.41
C THR A 74 3.28 9.67 -10.38
N PRO A 75 3.58 10.79 -9.70
CA PRO A 75 4.95 11.30 -9.56
C PRO A 75 5.70 10.68 -8.38
N VAL A 76 5.12 9.69 -7.69
CA VAL A 76 5.74 9.08 -6.52
C VAL A 76 7.02 8.35 -6.92
N THR A 77 7.99 8.32 -6.01
CA THR A 77 9.16 7.45 -6.13
C THR A 77 9.13 6.39 -5.04
N VAL A 78 9.87 5.29 -5.23
CA VAL A 78 9.99 4.25 -4.19
C VAL A 78 10.63 4.86 -2.95
N GLU A 79 11.72 5.62 -3.15
CA GLU A 79 12.49 6.27 -2.09
C GLU A 79 11.67 7.35 -1.36
N GLY A 80 10.87 8.15 -2.10
CA GLY A 80 10.00 9.16 -1.50
C GLY A 80 8.94 8.56 -0.58
N LEU A 81 8.31 7.45 -1.01
CA LEU A 81 7.38 6.71 -0.17
C LEU A 81 8.07 6.10 1.05
N GLU A 82 9.21 5.44 0.89
CA GLU A 82 9.94 4.79 1.98
C GLU A 82 10.41 5.79 3.06
N ARG A 83 10.88 6.99 2.66
CA ARG A 83 11.23 8.09 3.60
C ARG A 83 10.06 8.55 4.47
N SER A 84 8.84 8.26 4.03
CA SER A 84 7.60 8.72 4.68
C SER A 84 6.87 7.63 5.46
N TRP A 85 7.44 6.43 5.51
CA TRP A 85 6.94 5.28 6.25
C TRP A 85 7.87 4.93 7.40
N GLU A 86 7.34 4.19 8.38
CA GLU A 86 8.15 3.71 9.50
C GLU A 86 8.96 2.48 9.05
N ARG A 87 10.29 2.55 9.17
CA ARG A 87 11.16 1.39 8.96
C ARG A 87 11.04 0.42 10.13
N VAL A 88 10.74 -0.85 9.83
CA VAL A 88 10.56 -1.90 10.84
C VAL A 88 11.79 -2.79 10.89
N VAL A 89 12.42 -2.86 12.06
CA VAL A 89 13.66 -3.61 12.30
C VAL A 89 13.42 -4.66 13.40
N GLY A 90 14.06 -5.83 13.28
CA GLY A 90 14.07 -6.84 14.34
C GLY A 90 12.77 -7.61 14.55
N ARG A 91 11.75 -7.40 13.70
CA ARG A 91 10.49 -8.15 13.77
C ARG A 91 10.74 -9.66 13.58
N THR A 92 10.14 -10.49 14.43
CA THR A 92 10.25 -11.96 14.36
C THR A 92 8.94 -12.61 13.92
N GLU A 93 7.80 -11.95 14.17
CA GLU A 93 6.49 -12.50 13.85
C GLU A 93 6.26 -12.56 12.33
N PRO A 94 5.84 -13.72 11.79
CA PRO A 94 5.56 -13.86 10.37
C PRO A 94 4.55 -12.84 9.86
N LEU A 95 4.78 -12.39 8.63
CA LEU A 95 3.85 -11.58 7.86
C LEU A 95 2.99 -12.46 6.98
N ILE A 96 1.80 -11.99 6.64
CA ILE A 96 0.82 -12.76 5.87
C ILE A 96 0.53 -12.09 4.52
N HIS A 97 0.60 -12.88 3.46
CA HIS A 97 0.14 -12.45 2.13
C HIS A 97 -0.94 -13.41 1.61
N GLY A 98 -2.16 -12.88 1.42
CA GLY A 98 -3.26 -13.64 0.85
C GLY A 98 -3.26 -13.59 -0.68
N THR A 99 -3.27 -14.76 -1.32
CA THR A 99 -3.25 -14.91 -2.78
C THR A 99 -4.14 -16.07 -3.24
N ASN A 100 -4.19 -16.34 -4.54
CA ASN A 100 -4.90 -17.48 -5.13
C ASN A 100 -3.93 -18.65 -5.40
N ARG A 101 -4.46 -19.86 -5.66
CA ARG A 101 -3.63 -21.07 -5.85
C ARG A 101 -2.63 -20.95 -7.00
N ALA A 102 -3.06 -20.45 -8.16
CA ALA A 102 -2.20 -20.31 -9.33
C ALA A 102 -1.03 -19.35 -9.08
N ALA A 103 -1.31 -18.20 -8.45
CA ALA A 103 -0.26 -17.25 -8.06
C ALA A 103 0.66 -17.82 -6.98
N ALA A 104 0.15 -18.61 -6.03
CA ALA A 104 0.97 -19.23 -4.99
C ALA A 104 2.05 -20.17 -5.58
N GLU A 105 1.74 -20.91 -6.64
CA GLU A 105 2.71 -21.78 -7.32
C GLU A 105 3.86 -20.98 -7.95
N VAL A 106 3.55 -19.85 -8.59
CA VAL A 106 4.57 -18.94 -9.14
C VAL A 106 5.39 -18.32 -8.01
N ILE A 107 4.73 -17.81 -6.96
CA ILE A 107 5.40 -17.17 -5.84
C ILE A 107 6.37 -18.12 -5.13
N ARG A 108 6.03 -19.41 -5.00
CA ARG A 108 6.93 -20.41 -4.40
C ARG A 108 8.19 -20.68 -5.25
N ARG A 109 8.19 -20.36 -6.54
CA ARG A 109 9.34 -20.54 -7.43
C ARG A 109 10.15 -19.26 -7.64
N GLU A 110 9.48 -18.12 -7.69
CA GLU A 110 10.07 -16.86 -8.17
C GLU A 110 10.10 -15.76 -7.08
N GLY A 111 9.46 -16.01 -5.94
CA GLY A 111 9.20 -15.01 -4.93
C GLY A 111 7.98 -14.15 -5.27
N LEU A 112 7.68 -13.21 -4.39
CA LEU A 112 6.54 -12.31 -4.53
C LEU A 112 7.01 -10.92 -4.94
N LEU A 113 6.51 -10.48 -6.10
CA LEU A 113 6.73 -9.16 -6.67
C LEU A 113 5.53 -8.24 -6.42
N PRO A 114 5.73 -6.91 -6.45
CA PRO A 114 4.66 -5.95 -6.18
C PRO A 114 3.67 -5.79 -7.35
N MET A 115 3.97 -6.37 -8.52
CA MET A 115 3.21 -6.23 -9.77
C MET A 115 3.08 -4.75 -10.15
N ASP A 116 1.87 -4.25 -10.41
CA ASP A 116 1.63 -2.84 -10.76
C ASP A 116 1.80 -1.86 -9.58
N ARG A 117 2.13 -2.36 -8.38
CA ARG A 117 2.36 -1.53 -7.19
C ARG A 117 3.83 -1.21 -7.01
N THR A 118 4.12 -0.23 -6.16
CA THR A 118 5.49 0.07 -5.76
C THR A 118 6.09 -0.99 -4.82
N HIS A 119 5.25 -1.61 -3.98
CA HIS A 119 5.66 -2.54 -2.92
C HIS A 119 4.67 -3.69 -2.77
N VAL A 120 5.17 -4.82 -2.27
CA VAL A 120 4.38 -5.97 -1.83
C VAL A 120 3.64 -5.60 -0.55
N HIS A 121 2.31 -5.77 -0.54
CA HIS A 121 1.48 -5.57 0.64
C HIS A 121 1.35 -6.86 1.45
N MET A 122 1.63 -6.76 2.74
CA MET A 122 1.49 -7.85 3.69
C MET A 122 0.71 -7.39 4.91
N ALA A 123 0.02 -8.33 5.55
CA ALA A 123 -0.59 -8.15 6.85
C ALA A 123 0.38 -8.54 7.98
N SER A 124 0.14 -7.93 9.13
CA SER A 124 0.87 -8.19 10.37
C SER A 124 0.43 -9.46 11.08
N SER A 125 -0.79 -9.96 10.79
CA SER A 125 -1.31 -11.23 11.31
C SER A 125 -2.32 -11.86 10.34
N ALA A 126 -2.74 -13.10 10.61
CA ALA A 126 -3.79 -13.77 9.82
C ALA A 126 -5.20 -13.21 10.10
N ASP A 127 -5.38 -12.59 11.27
CA ASP A 127 -6.65 -11.97 11.70
C ASP A 127 -6.91 -10.62 11.03
N ASP A 128 -5.85 -9.99 10.53
CA ASP A 128 -5.98 -8.87 9.61
C ASP A 128 -6.87 -9.34 8.45
N LYS A 129 -7.82 -8.49 8.03
CA LYS A 129 -8.93 -8.78 7.09
C LYS A 129 -8.51 -9.27 5.67
N VAL A 130 -7.29 -9.76 5.48
CA VAL A 130 -6.69 -10.36 4.29
C VAL A 130 -7.40 -11.64 3.88
N GLY A 131 -7.64 -12.58 4.81
CA GLY A 131 -8.34 -13.84 4.52
C GLY A 131 -9.82 -13.68 4.14
N LYS A 132 -10.43 -12.54 4.46
CA LYS A 132 -11.86 -12.25 4.19
C LYS A 132 -12.12 -11.72 2.78
N ARG A 133 -11.11 -11.65 1.92
CA ARG A 133 -11.29 -11.27 0.51
C ARG A 133 -11.72 -12.50 -0.29
N TYR A 134 -12.85 -12.41 -0.98
CA TYR A 134 -13.47 -13.48 -1.81
C TYR A 134 -12.50 -14.25 -2.73
N ARG A 135 -11.35 -13.67 -3.10
CA ARG A 135 -10.35 -14.24 -4.02
C ARG A 135 -9.12 -14.85 -3.34
N VAL A 136 -9.04 -14.81 -2.01
CA VAL A 136 -7.91 -15.38 -1.27
C VAL A 136 -8.20 -16.85 -0.98
N GLN A 137 -7.33 -17.72 -1.49
CA GLN A 137 -7.41 -19.18 -1.35
C GLN A 137 -6.21 -19.75 -0.60
N VAL A 138 -5.10 -19.01 -0.57
CA VAL A 138 -3.84 -19.39 0.05
C VAL A 138 -3.34 -18.21 0.88
N LEU A 139 -2.92 -18.48 2.12
CA LEU A 139 -2.19 -17.54 2.95
C LEU A 139 -0.72 -17.94 2.98
N LEU A 140 0.13 -17.13 2.36
CA LEU A 140 1.58 -17.30 2.43
C LEU A 140 2.09 -16.61 3.69
N ARG A 141 2.99 -17.30 4.40
CA ARG A 141 3.67 -16.77 5.58
C ARG A 141 5.08 -16.34 5.17
N ILE A 142 5.51 -15.19 5.64
CA ILE A 142 6.75 -14.54 5.22
C ILE A 142 7.57 -14.24 6.48
N CYS A 143 8.85 -14.63 6.49
CA CYS A 143 9.77 -14.42 7.60
C CYS A 143 10.48 -13.06 7.46
N PRO A 144 10.24 -12.10 8.37
CA PRO A 144 10.90 -10.79 8.30
C PRO A 144 12.42 -10.85 8.47
N LEU A 145 12.91 -11.80 9.29
CA LEU A 145 14.36 -11.97 9.49
C LEU A 145 15.05 -12.44 8.21
N ARG A 146 14.41 -13.31 7.42
CA ARG A 146 14.95 -13.76 6.13
C ARG A 146 14.85 -12.67 5.05
N LEU A 147 13.83 -11.81 5.10
CA LEU A 147 13.80 -10.58 4.28
C LEU A 147 15.01 -9.69 4.58
N ALA A 148 15.26 -9.41 5.86
CA ALA A 148 16.39 -8.59 6.29
C ALA A 148 17.74 -9.26 5.92
N GLY A 149 17.87 -10.57 6.09
CA GLY A 149 19.05 -11.33 5.68
C GLY A 149 19.31 -11.31 4.16
N ALA A 150 18.27 -11.09 3.35
CA ALA A 150 18.39 -10.87 1.91
C ALA A 150 18.64 -9.40 1.52
N GLY A 151 18.94 -8.52 2.50
CA GLY A 151 19.19 -7.10 2.28
C GLY A 151 17.94 -6.29 1.93
N LEU A 152 16.74 -6.82 2.20
CA LEU A 152 15.47 -6.15 1.93
C LEU A 152 14.93 -5.48 3.17
N GLU A 153 14.50 -4.23 3.00
CA GLU A 153 13.90 -3.45 4.06
C GLU A 153 12.39 -3.73 4.18
N LEU A 154 11.90 -3.56 5.40
CA LEU A 154 10.50 -3.71 5.75
C LEU A 154 9.98 -2.39 6.30
N PHE A 155 8.83 -1.96 5.79
CA PHE A 155 8.20 -0.70 6.18
C PHE A 155 6.79 -0.93 6.70
N ARG A 156 6.33 -0.04 7.58
CA ARG A 156 4.94 0.07 8.02
C ARG A 156 4.39 1.41 7.52
N SER A 157 3.33 1.32 6.73
CA SER A 157 2.56 2.49 6.29
C SER A 157 1.73 3.10 7.43
N PRO A 158 1.25 4.36 7.29
CA PRO A 158 0.43 5.03 8.29
C PRO A 158 -0.81 4.25 8.73
N ASN A 159 -1.35 3.39 7.85
CA ASN A 159 -2.50 2.53 8.16
C ASN A 159 -2.12 1.10 8.57
N GLY A 160 -0.88 0.89 9.01
CA GLY A 160 -0.39 -0.36 9.60
C GLY A 160 -0.07 -1.48 8.61
N VAL A 161 -0.20 -1.24 7.29
CA VAL A 161 0.14 -2.25 6.29
C VAL A 161 1.65 -2.37 6.16
N MET A 162 2.13 -3.62 6.13
CA MET A 162 3.54 -3.97 6.02
C MET A 162 3.94 -4.05 4.55
N LEU A 163 5.10 -3.48 4.21
CA LEU A 163 5.51 -3.20 2.84
C LEU A 163 6.98 -3.57 2.63
N ALA A 164 7.28 -4.26 1.54
CA ALA A 164 8.64 -4.54 1.09
C ALA A 164 8.70 -4.45 -0.44
N ARG A 165 9.85 -4.08 -1.01
CA ARG A 165 10.02 -3.94 -2.47
C ARG A 165 9.76 -5.25 -3.22
N ARG A 166 10.18 -6.38 -2.63
CA ARG A 166 9.87 -7.76 -3.05
C ARG A 166 9.98 -8.70 -1.86
N VAL A 167 9.56 -9.94 -2.03
CA VAL A 167 9.81 -11.03 -1.07
C VAL A 167 10.47 -12.19 -1.81
N PRO A 168 11.72 -12.54 -1.48
CA PRO A 168 12.43 -13.63 -2.15
C PRO A 168 11.92 -14.99 -1.64
N VAL A 169 12.17 -16.05 -2.40
CA VAL A 169 11.65 -17.40 -2.09
C VAL A 169 12.12 -17.86 -0.71
N GLU A 170 13.35 -17.55 -0.35
CA GLU A 170 13.96 -17.97 0.92
C GLU A 170 13.22 -17.37 2.12
N ALA A 171 12.56 -16.22 1.94
CA ALA A 171 11.77 -15.58 2.99
C ALA A 171 10.35 -16.15 3.13
N LEU A 172 9.91 -17.03 2.23
CA LEU A 172 8.65 -17.75 2.39
C LEU A 172 8.81 -18.84 3.46
N LEU A 173 7.77 -19.02 4.27
CA LEU A 173 7.62 -20.13 5.19
C LEU A 173 6.68 -21.16 4.55
N ASP A 174 6.98 -22.44 4.73
CA ASP A 174 6.29 -23.56 4.07
C ASP A 174 4.77 -23.58 4.27
#